data_AF-A0A167EEX5-F1
#
_entry.id   AF-A0A167EEX5-F1
#
_cell.length_a   1.000
_cell.length_b   1.000
_cell.length_c   1.000
_cell.angle_alpha   90.00
_cell.angle_beta   90.00
_cell.angle_gamma   90.00
#
_symmetry.space_group_name_H-M   'P 1'
#
loop_
_entity.id
_entity.type
_entity.pdbx_description
1 polymer ?
#
loop_
_entity_poly.entity_id
_entity_poly.type
_entity_poly.pdbx_seq_one_letter_code
_entity_poly.pdbx_strand_id
1 'polypeptide(L)'
;MKERYYLVREDILPEAIMKTMQVKQLLDSGDVKTVQDAVEQVGLSRSAFYKYKDGIHLINHLERERIVTISIDLVHRSGMLSKVLSLVATLGGNVLTMHQSIPLQGVANVVISVEISRMSEEMGTLLEGIEGVPGVKRVRMIGQG
;
A
#
# COMPACT_ATOMS: atom_id res chain seq x y z
N MET A 1 7.43 11.04 21.99
CA MET A 1 8.52 10.09 22.35
C MET A 1 8.66 9.09 21.21
N LYS A 2 9.86 8.63 20.86
CA LYS A 2 10.01 7.57 19.84
C LYS A 2 9.42 6.27 20.38
N GLU A 3 8.44 5.71 19.70
CA GLU A 3 7.91 4.37 19.99
C GLU A 3 9.02 3.34 19.76
N ARG A 4 9.14 2.37 20.67
CA ARG A 4 10.14 1.30 20.59
C ARG A 4 9.43 -0.01 20.30
N TYR A 5 9.87 -0.72 19.27
CA TYR A 5 9.30 -1.99 18.85
C TYR A 5 10.21 -3.16 19.25
N TYR A 6 9.60 -4.30 19.55
CA TYR A 6 10.28 -5.54 19.86
C TYR A 6 9.79 -6.64 18.92
N LEU A 7 10.71 -7.46 18.39
CA LEU A 7 10.37 -8.64 17.62
C LEU A 7 10.27 -9.84 18.55
N VAL A 8 9.13 -10.52 18.53
CA VAL A 8 8.86 -11.71 19.32
C VAL A 8 8.33 -12.80 18.40
N ARG A 9 8.67 -14.05 18.71
CA ARG A 9 8.11 -15.19 17.96
C ARG A 9 6.67 -15.43 18.40
N GLU A 10 5.87 -15.98 17.49
CA GLU A 10 4.46 -16.23 17.73
C GLU A 10 4.22 -17.25 18.87
N ASP A 11 5.06 -18.28 18.98
CA ASP A 11 4.96 -19.37 19.97
C ASP A 11 5.06 -18.89 21.42
N ILE A 12 5.64 -17.71 21.65
CA ILE A 12 5.82 -17.14 22.99
C ILE A 12 4.79 -16.05 23.31
N LEU A 13 3.88 -15.74 22.38
CA LEU A 13 2.87 -14.71 22.59
C LEU A 13 1.80 -15.19 23.57
N PRO A 14 1.40 -14.34 24.54
CA PRO A 14 0.24 -14.62 25.36
C PRO A 14 -1.01 -14.84 24.51
N GLU A 15 -1.88 -15.74 24.95
CA GLU A 15 -3.13 -16.10 24.25
C GLU A 15 -3.99 -14.88 23.90
N ALA A 16 -4.06 -13.88 24.78
CA ALA A 16 -4.81 -12.65 24.51
C ALA A 16 -4.26 -11.86 23.30
N ILE A 17 -2.95 -11.86 23.09
CA ILE A 17 -2.30 -11.20 21.94
C ILE A 17 -2.58 -12.01 20.66
N MET A 18 -2.42 -13.33 20.73
CA MET A 18 -2.76 -14.25 19.64
C MET A 18 -4.21 -14.12 19.18
N LYS A 19 -5.15 -14.11 20.13
CA LYS A 19 -6.58 -13.92 19.86
C LYS A 19 -6.88 -12.53 19.32
N THR A 20 -6.20 -11.49 19.78
CA THR A 20 -6.35 -10.14 19.20
C THR A 20 -5.96 -10.14 17.73
N MET A 21 -4.91 -10.85 17.36
CA MET A 21 -4.50 -11.00 15.95
C MET A 21 -5.54 -11.76 15.11
N GLN A 22 -6.12 -12.83 15.63
CA GLN A 22 -7.20 -13.57 14.95
C GLN A 22 -8.45 -12.70 14.75
N VAL A 23 -8.82 -11.89 15.76
CA VAL A 23 -9.93 -10.94 15.65
C VAL A 23 -9.67 -9.92 14.54
N LYS A 24 -8.44 -9.36 14.44
CA LYS A 24 -8.07 -8.46 13.35
C LYS A 24 -8.19 -9.14 11.98
N GLN A 25 -7.70 -10.38 11.86
CA GLN A 25 -7.78 -11.14 10.60
C GLN A 25 -9.23 -11.38 10.13
N LEU A 26 -10.16 -11.73 11.04
CA LEU A 26 -11.57 -11.92 10.71
C LEU A 26 -12.25 -10.62 10.25
N LEU A 27 -11.87 -9.48 10.85
CA LEU A 27 -12.38 -8.17 10.46
C LEU A 27 -11.82 -7.75 9.10
N ASP A 28 -10.53 -7.99 8.86
CA ASP A 28 -9.85 -7.63 7.61
C ASP A 28 -10.32 -8.49 6.43
N SER A 29 -10.64 -9.78 6.65
CA SER A 29 -11.21 -10.67 5.63
C SER A 29 -12.66 -10.33 5.27
N GLY A 30 -13.37 -9.60 6.14
CA GLY A 30 -14.79 -9.32 6.01
C GLY A 30 -15.70 -10.50 6.38
N ASP A 31 -15.14 -11.57 6.97
CA ASP A 31 -15.91 -12.74 7.45
C ASP A 31 -16.91 -12.34 8.53
N VAL A 32 -16.60 -11.27 9.28
CA VAL A 32 -17.46 -10.68 10.31
C VAL A 32 -17.57 -9.17 10.14
N LYS A 33 -18.75 -8.62 10.40
CA LYS A 33 -19.05 -7.19 10.18
C LYS A 33 -18.73 -6.31 11.39
N THR A 34 -18.67 -6.90 12.58
CA THR A 34 -18.49 -6.15 13.82
C THR A 34 -17.43 -6.76 14.70
N VAL A 35 -16.79 -5.90 15.50
CA VAL A 35 -15.85 -6.33 16.54
C VAL A 35 -16.53 -7.29 17.53
N GLN A 36 -17.84 -7.16 17.77
CA GLN A 36 -18.55 -8.06 18.68
C GLN A 36 -18.51 -9.49 18.19
N ASP A 37 -18.94 -9.69 16.95
CA ASP A 37 -19.07 -11.03 16.36
C ASP A 37 -17.67 -11.69 16.31
N ALA A 38 -16.66 -10.90 15.96
CA ALA A 38 -15.27 -11.34 15.91
C ALA A 38 -14.75 -11.80 17.29
N VAL A 39 -14.94 -11.00 18.34
CA VAL A 39 -14.42 -11.33 19.67
C VAL A 39 -15.19 -12.48 20.32
N GLU A 40 -16.49 -12.62 20.05
CA GLU A 40 -17.28 -13.78 20.47
C GLU A 40 -16.80 -15.06 19.79
N GLN A 41 -16.60 -15.03 18.47
CA GLN A 41 -16.13 -16.18 17.69
C GLN A 41 -14.73 -16.66 18.13
N VAL A 42 -13.83 -15.73 18.47
CA VAL A 42 -12.46 -16.05 18.90
C VAL A 42 -12.37 -16.34 20.42
N GLY A 43 -13.40 -16.00 21.19
CA GLY A 43 -13.39 -16.15 22.65
C GLY A 43 -12.41 -15.18 23.33
N LEU A 44 -12.49 -13.89 22.96
CA LEU A 44 -11.76 -12.78 23.55
C LEU A 44 -12.76 -11.77 24.13
N SER A 45 -12.42 -11.09 25.23
CA SER A 45 -13.27 -9.98 25.68
C SER A 45 -13.04 -8.74 24.82
N ARG A 46 -14.08 -7.92 24.62
CA ARG A 46 -13.93 -6.61 23.97
C ARG A 46 -12.82 -5.77 24.60
N SER A 47 -12.76 -5.70 25.93
CA SER A 47 -11.76 -4.91 26.64
C SER A 47 -10.33 -5.41 26.40
N ALA A 48 -10.12 -6.74 26.30
CA ALA A 48 -8.83 -7.30 25.96
C ALA A 48 -8.44 -6.96 24.51
N PHE A 49 -9.39 -7.03 23.56
CA PHE A 49 -9.13 -6.59 22.18
C PHE A 49 -8.69 -5.13 22.12
N TYR A 50 -9.46 -4.21 22.71
CA TYR A 50 -9.13 -2.78 22.70
C TYR A 50 -7.82 -2.45 23.43
N LYS A 51 -7.42 -3.25 24.42
CA LYS A 51 -6.14 -3.09 25.12
C LYS A 51 -4.93 -3.34 24.20
N TYR A 52 -5.05 -4.25 23.23
CA TYR A 52 -3.92 -4.69 22.42
C TYR A 52 -4.00 -4.34 20.93
N LYS A 53 -5.20 -4.03 20.38
CA LYS A 53 -5.43 -3.89 18.92
C LYS A 53 -4.49 -2.94 18.18
N ASP A 54 -4.09 -1.85 18.85
CA ASP A 54 -3.28 -0.78 18.27
C ASP A 54 -1.77 -1.03 18.44
N GLY A 55 -1.39 -1.95 19.34
CA GLY A 55 0.01 -2.25 19.65
C GLY A 55 0.57 -3.51 18.97
N ILE A 56 -0.26 -4.28 18.24
CA ILE A 56 0.17 -5.52 17.58
C ILE A 56 -0.16 -5.46 16.11
N HIS A 57 0.86 -5.69 15.28
CA HIS A 57 0.78 -5.66 13.82
C HIS A 57 1.58 -6.82 13.24
N LEU A 58 1.09 -7.44 12.17
CA LEU A 58 1.85 -8.41 11.40
C LEU A 58 2.98 -7.70 10.66
N ILE A 59 4.20 -8.23 10.73
CA ILE A 59 5.34 -7.65 10.01
C ILE A 59 5.10 -7.65 8.49
N ASN A 60 4.38 -8.66 7.98
CA ASN A 60 4.01 -8.78 6.57
C ASN A 60 2.93 -7.77 6.13
N HIS A 61 2.22 -7.12 7.07
CA HIS A 61 1.34 -5.98 6.76
C HIS A 61 2.17 -4.70 6.61
N LEU A 62 3.20 -4.49 7.43
CA LEU A 62 4.11 -3.35 7.31
C LEU A 62 4.89 -3.33 5.98
N GLU A 63 5.14 -4.50 5.40
CA GLU A 63 5.78 -4.62 4.07
C GLU A 63 4.80 -4.51 2.90
N ARG A 64 3.51 -4.82 3.10
CA ARG A 64 2.51 -4.76 2.02
C ARG A 64 2.10 -3.34 1.67
N GLU A 65 2.01 -2.44 2.67
CA GLU A 65 1.52 -1.04 2.57
C GLU A 65 2.35 -0.06 1.71
N ARG A 66 3.15 -0.57 0.79
CA ARG A 66 4.05 0.24 -0.03
C ARG A 66 3.88 -0.03 -1.51
N ILE A 67 2.71 -0.50 -1.96
CA ILE A 67 2.41 -0.55 -3.40
C ILE A 67 1.37 0.51 -3.73
N VAL A 68 1.71 1.42 -4.64
CA VAL A 68 0.75 2.38 -5.18
C VAL A 68 0.44 2.08 -6.63
N THR A 69 -0.82 2.28 -7.01
CA THR A 69 -1.24 2.20 -8.40
C THR A 69 -1.49 3.63 -8.91
N ILE A 70 -0.79 4.00 -9.98
CA ILE A 70 -0.82 5.33 -10.56
C ILE A 70 -1.35 5.21 -12.00
N SER A 71 -2.35 6.02 -12.33
CA SER A 71 -2.87 6.20 -13.68
C SER A 71 -2.38 7.51 -14.27
N ILE A 72 -1.89 7.47 -15.50
CA ILE A 72 -1.20 8.57 -16.18
C ILE A 72 -1.81 8.71 -17.58
N ASP A 73 -2.34 9.89 -17.90
CA ASP A 73 -2.73 10.22 -19.27
C ASP A 73 -1.49 10.76 -20.00
N LEU A 74 -0.92 9.97 -20.90
CA LEU A 74 0.39 10.23 -21.52
C LEU A 74 0.24 10.47 -23.02
N VAL A 75 0.84 11.56 -23.51
CA VAL A 75 0.95 11.81 -24.96
C VAL A 75 1.73 10.69 -25.62
N HIS A 76 1.16 10.12 -26.69
CA HIS A 76 1.79 9.05 -27.44
C HIS A 76 2.88 9.58 -28.37
N ARG A 77 4.11 9.53 -27.87
CA ARG A 77 5.34 9.81 -28.63
C ARG A 77 6.44 8.85 -28.18
N SER A 78 7.41 8.59 -29.06
CA SER A 78 8.57 7.76 -28.73
C SER A 78 9.30 8.29 -27.49
N GLY A 79 9.63 7.39 -26.57
CA GLY A 79 10.39 7.67 -25.35
C GLY A 79 9.61 8.35 -24.21
N MET A 80 8.30 8.55 -24.34
CA MET A 80 7.51 9.22 -23.29
C MET A 80 7.33 8.35 -22.06
N LEU A 81 6.95 7.09 -22.27
CA LEU A 81 6.79 6.14 -21.18
C LEU A 81 8.12 5.85 -20.50
N SER A 82 9.20 5.71 -21.26
CA SER A 82 10.53 5.45 -20.69
C SER A 82 11.02 6.60 -19.79
N LYS A 83 10.70 7.86 -20.12
CA LYS A 83 11.00 9.01 -19.24
C LYS A 83 10.27 8.91 -17.90
N VAL A 84 8.97 8.57 -17.91
CA VAL A 84 8.19 8.35 -16.69
C VAL A 84 8.81 7.22 -15.86
N LEU A 85 9.09 6.06 -16.46
CA LEU A 85 9.68 4.92 -15.76
C LEU A 85 11.07 5.24 -15.18
N SER A 86 11.89 6.00 -15.92
CA SER A 86 13.23 6.42 -15.48
C SER A 86 13.14 7.36 -14.27
N LEU A 87 12.18 8.28 -14.27
CA LEU A 87 11.94 9.16 -13.12
C LEU A 87 11.53 8.35 -11.89
N VAL A 88 10.57 7.43 -12.03
CA VAL A 88 10.12 6.55 -10.94
C VAL A 88 11.31 5.80 -10.34
N ALA A 89 12.16 5.21 -11.18
CA ALA A 89 13.36 4.50 -10.75
C ALA A 89 14.39 5.41 -10.05
N THR A 90 14.56 6.65 -10.53
CA THR A 90 15.49 7.63 -9.93
C THR A 90 15.06 8.04 -8.53
N LEU A 91 13.75 8.10 -8.29
CA LEU A 91 13.18 8.37 -6.96
C LEU A 91 13.16 7.14 -6.04
N GLY A 92 13.70 6.00 -6.49
CA GLY A 92 13.77 4.76 -5.71
C GLY A 92 12.52 3.90 -5.77
N GLY A 93 11.57 4.21 -6.66
CA GLY A 93 10.37 3.42 -6.90
C GLY A 93 10.67 2.21 -7.80
N ASN A 94 10.13 1.05 -7.44
CA ASN A 94 10.27 -0.18 -8.21
C ASN A 94 8.95 -0.51 -8.93
N VAL A 95 8.93 -0.42 -10.25
CA VAL A 95 7.72 -0.69 -11.04
C VAL A 95 7.48 -2.20 -11.10
N LEU A 96 6.36 -2.65 -10.54
CA LEU A 96 5.98 -4.06 -10.48
C LEU A 96 5.17 -4.49 -11.70
N THR A 97 4.18 -3.68 -12.10
CA THR A 97 3.37 -3.92 -13.29
C THR A 97 3.17 -2.63 -14.06
N MET A 98 2.94 -2.79 -15.37
CA MET A 98 2.67 -1.69 -16.27
C MET A 98 1.68 -2.14 -17.33
N HIS A 99 0.68 -1.31 -17.57
CA HIS A 99 -0.30 -1.49 -18.63
C HIS A 99 -0.53 -0.16 -19.36
N GLN A 100 -0.25 -0.12 -20.66
CA GLN A 100 -0.52 1.04 -21.51
C GLN A 100 -1.64 0.70 -22.47
N SER A 101 -2.69 1.52 -22.51
CA SER A 101 -3.77 1.39 -23.48
C SER A 101 -3.29 1.73 -24.90
N ILE A 102 -4.05 1.27 -25.89
CA ILE A 102 -3.92 1.80 -27.25
C ILE A 102 -4.17 3.32 -27.20
N PRO A 103 -3.32 4.15 -27.84
CA PRO A 103 -3.52 5.58 -27.88
C PRO A 103 -4.82 5.96 -28.59
N LEU A 104 -5.61 6.85 -27.99
CA LEU A 104 -6.77 7.49 -28.61
C LEU A 104 -6.49 8.99 -28.71
N GLN A 105 -6.66 9.57 -29.90
CA GLN A 105 -6.38 10.99 -30.15
C GLN A 105 -4.99 11.44 -29.69
N GLY A 106 -3.98 10.58 -29.88
CA GLY A 106 -2.60 10.85 -29.51
C GLY A 106 -2.31 10.79 -28.01
N VAL A 107 -3.21 10.23 -27.19
CA VAL A 107 -3.01 10.03 -25.75
C VAL A 107 -3.29 8.57 -25.40
N ALA A 108 -2.40 7.94 -24.64
CA ALA A 108 -2.60 6.63 -24.05
C ALA A 108 -2.75 6.77 -22.53
N ASN A 109 -3.61 5.96 -21.92
CA ASN A 109 -3.62 5.82 -20.49
C ASN A 109 -2.58 4.76 -20.09
N VAL A 110 -1.72 5.10 -19.14
CA VAL A 110 -0.72 4.20 -18.57
C VAL A 110 -1.07 3.99 -17.11
N VAL A 111 -1.23 2.73 -16.71
CA VAL A 111 -1.38 2.33 -15.32
C VAL A 111 -0.13 1.59 -14.90
N ILE A 112 0.52 2.06 -13.84
CA ILE A 112 1.68 1.41 -13.22
C ILE A 112 1.38 1.07 -11.78
N SER A 113 1.83 -0.09 -11.33
CA SER A 113 1.96 -0.38 -9.89
C SER A 113 3.43 -0.24 -9.49
N VAL A 114 3.67 0.48 -8.39
CA VAL A 114 5.00 0.86 -7.95
C VAL A 114 5.15 0.49 -6.48
N GLU A 115 6.16 -0.32 -6.18
CA GLU A 115 6.64 -0.52 -4.83
C GLU A 115 7.49 0.70 -4.41
N ILE A 116 7.08 1.37 -3.34
CA ILE A 116 7.71 2.59 -2.81
C ILE A 116 8.53 2.33 -1.55
N SER A 117 8.79 1.07 -1.22
CA SER A 117 9.53 0.65 -0.02
C SER A 117 10.91 1.25 0.12
N ARG A 118 11.52 1.66 -0.99
CA ARG A 118 12.88 2.17 -1.04
C ARG A 118 12.93 3.65 -1.41
N MET A 119 11.78 4.30 -1.55
CA MET A 119 11.70 5.73 -1.79
C MET A 119 12.03 6.48 -0.51
N SER A 120 13.01 7.38 -0.59
CA SER A 120 13.37 8.29 0.50
C SER A 120 12.49 9.53 0.55
N GLU A 121 11.79 9.83 -0.54
CA GLU A 121 10.96 11.01 -0.72
C GLU A 121 9.48 10.68 -0.55
N GLU A 122 8.70 11.71 -0.20
CA GLU A 122 7.26 11.57 -0.02
C GLU A 122 6.56 11.25 -1.35
N MET A 123 5.42 10.56 -1.25
CA MET A 123 4.57 10.24 -2.40
C MET A 123 4.18 11.46 -3.24
N GLY A 124 3.96 12.61 -2.59
CA GLY A 124 3.67 13.87 -3.27
C GLY A 124 4.73 14.21 -4.31
N THR A 125 6.01 14.06 -3.96
CA THR A 125 7.13 14.37 -4.85
C THR A 125 7.20 13.43 -6.06
N LEU A 126 6.82 12.16 -5.90
CA LEU A 126 6.68 11.23 -7.02
C LEU A 126 5.59 11.70 -8.01
N LEU A 127 4.41 12.04 -7.49
CA LEU A 127 3.28 12.44 -8.32
C LEU A 127 3.56 13.76 -9.05
N GLU A 128 4.10 14.75 -8.34
CA GLU A 128 4.52 16.04 -8.90
C GLU A 128 5.62 15.87 -9.96
N GLY A 129 6.60 15.01 -9.68
CA GLY A 129 7.66 14.70 -10.63
C GLY A 129 7.10 14.10 -11.93
N ILE A 130 6.19 13.13 -11.83
CA ILE A 130 5.56 12.51 -13.00
C ILE A 130 4.72 13.55 -13.76
N GLU A 131 3.96 14.38 -13.05
CA GLU A 131 3.15 15.44 -13.66
C GLU A 131 4.01 16.49 -14.39
N GLY A 132 5.22 16.74 -13.89
CA GLY A 132 6.20 17.62 -14.53
C GLY A 132 6.88 17.04 -15.78
N VAL A 133 6.73 15.73 -16.07
CA VAL A 133 7.31 15.14 -17.29
C VAL A 133 6.59 15.71 -18.52
N PRO A 134 7.31 16.32 -19.48
CA PRO A 134 6.69 16.86 -20.69
C PRO A 134 5.81 15.84 -21.37
N GLY A 135 4.56 16.20 -21.66
CA GLY A 135 3.54 15.38 -22.32
C GLY A 135 2.83 14.35 -21.44
N VAL A 136 3.04 14.38 -20.12
CA VAL A 136 2.03 13.92 -19.17
C VAL A 136 0.92 14.97 -19.12
N LYS A 137 -0.33 14.54 -19.29
CA LYS A 137 -1.52 15.41 -19.24
C LYS A 137 -2.24 15.36 -17.91
N ARG A 138 -2.11 14.23 -17.20
CA ARG A 138 -2.77 14.00 -15.91
C ARG A 138 -2.08 12.84 -15.20
N VAL A 139 -1.96 12.94 -13.89
CA VAL A 139 -1.51 11.85 -13.00
C VAL A 139 -2.54 11.69 -11.89
N ARG A 140 -2.89 10.45 -11.55
CA ARG A 140 -3.78 10.13 -10.42
C ARG A 140 -3.30 8.87 -9.72
N MET A 141 -3.17 8.91 -8.40
CA MET A 141 -3.16 7.69 -7.61
C MET A 141 -4.58 7.10 -7.61
N ILE A 142 -4.71 5.83 -7.97
CA ILE A 142 -6.01 5.13 -8.07
C ILE A 142 -6.12 3.95 -7.11
N GLY A 143 -5.05 3.63 -6.39
CA GLY A 143 -5.06 2.60 -5.35
C GLY A 143 -3.78 2.62 -4.53
N GLN A 144 -3.89 2.18 -3.28
CA GLN A 144 -2.80 1.94 -2.35
C GLN A 144 -3.06 0.61 -1.67
N GLY A 145 -2.02 -0.23 -1.58
CA GLY A 145 -2.04 -1.53 -0.92
C GLY A 145 -0.80 -1.73 -0.09
#